data_AF-A0A2R4N1V1-F1
#
_entry.id   AF-A0A2R4N1V1-F1
#
_cell.length_a   1.000
_cell.length_b   1.000
_cell.length_c   1.000
_cell.angle_alpha   90.00
_cell.angle_beta   90.00
_cell.angle_gamma   90.00
#
_symmetry.space_group_name_H-M   'P 1'
#
loop_
_entity.id
_entity.type
_entity.pdbx_description
1 polymer ?
#
loop_
_entity_poly.entity_id
_entity_poly.type
_entity_poly.pdbx_seq_one_letter_code
_entity_poly.pdbx_strand_id
1 'polypeptide(L)'
;MSDPFIEYSESMVATVAKLFALEGSAKEVAILAHAVLEVVQTNFDNWNGGTYFYTLYLYLPLNLYVQIVEEKEKIQKRIYEKLFSVGVPYNNHCFEEVLIYPQASNDPNWRDKAKAWLSGKNITNQGRVRSDNIASRNCDGLLFRSQPEINFILL
;
A
#
# COMPACT_ATOMS: atom_id res chain seq x y z
N MET A 1 9.74 -21.16 22.60
CA MET A 1 9.70 -21.91 21.34
C MET A 1 8.66 -21.21 20.49
N SER A 2 9.03 -20.69 19.32
CA SER A 2 8.10 -20.06 18.39
C SER A 2 7.12 -21.11 17.84
N ASP A 3 5.89 -20.69 17.57
CA ASP A 3 4.88 -21.58 17.00
C ASP A 3 5.28 -21.97 15.56
N PRO A 4 5.36 -23.27 15.21
CA PRO A 4 5.74 -23.72 13.86
C PRO A 4 4.86 -23.17 12.73
N PHE A 5 3.60 -22.84 13.03
CA PHE A 5 2.70 -22.20 12.08
C PHE A 5 3.15 -20.77 11.74
N ILE A 6 3.56 -20.01 12.76
CA ILE A 6 4.11 -18.66 12.60
C ILE A 6 5.46 -18.71 11.86
N GLU A 7 6.29 -19.72 12.10
CA GLU A 7 7.54 -19.87 11.33
C GLU A 7 7.29 -20.20 9.86
N TYR A 8 6.24 -20.98 9.57
CA TYR A 8 5.88 -21.38 8.21
C TYR A 8 5.11 -20.29 7.43
N SER A 9 4.51 -19.31 8.11
CA SER A 9 3.65 -18.31 7.47
C SER A 9 4.35 -17.46 6.41
N GLU A 10 5.63 -17.17 6.59
CA GLU A 10 6.45 -16.48 5.58
C GLU A 10 6.52 -17.26 4.27
N SER A 11 6.73 -18.58 4.35
CA SER A 11 6.78 -19.45 3.16
C SER A 11 5.41 -19.54 2.47
N MET A 12 4.32 -19.52 3.26
CA MET A 12 2.97 -19.48 2.72
C MET A 12 2.68 -18.18 1.97
N VAL A 13 2.99 -17.03 2.60
CA VAL A 13 2.79 -15.71 1.99
C VAL A 13 3.63 -15.56 0.72
N ALA A 14 4.87 -16.04 0.73
CA ALA A 14 5.71 -16.08 -0.48
C ALA A 14 5.10 -16.94 -1.60
N THR A 15 4.48 -18.07 -1.25
CA THR A 15 3.79 -18.94 -2.21
C THR A 15 2.54 -18.26 -2.79
N VAL A 16 1.73 -17.65 -1.94
CA VAL A 16 0.54 -16.89 -2.34
C VAL A 16 0.91 -15.70 -3.23
N ALA A 17 1.99 -14.98 -2.91
CA ALA A 17 2.49 -13.89 -3.76
C ALA A 17 2.89 -14.40 -5.15
N LYS A 18 3.55 -15.56 -5.25
CA LYS A 18 3.87 -16.18 -6.55
C LYS A 18 2.61 -16.59 -7.32
N LEU A 19 1.59 -17.14 -6.65
CA LEU A 19 0.32 -17.48 -7.29
C LEU A 19 -0.37 -16.24 -7.86
N PHE A 20 -0.43 -15.15 -7.10
CA PHE A 20 -0.97 -13.88 -7.61
C PHE A 20 -0.15 -13.30 -8.77
N ALA A 21 1.17 -13.46 -8.75
CA ALA A 21 2.02 -13.04 -9.86
C ALA A 21 1.71 -13.82 -11.15
N LEU A 22 1.50 -15.13 -11.06
CA LEU A 22 1.08 -15.97 -12.18
C LEU A 22 -0.31 -15.60 -12.71
N GLU A 23 -1.18 -15.06 -11.85
CA GLU A 23 -2.52 -14.56 -12.21
C GLU A 23 -2.51 -13.10 -12.73
N GLY A 24 -1.36 -12.43 -12.79
CA GLY A 24 -1.27 -11.01 -13.16
C GLY A 24 -1.87 -10.04 -12.13
N SER A 25 -2.08 -10.50 -10.89
CA SER A 25 -2.68 -9.72 -9.80
C SER A 25 -1.65 -8.81 -9.12
N ALA A 26 -1.20 -7.77 -9.82
CA ALA A 26 -0.08 -6.92 -9.40
C ALA A 26 -0.28 -6.21 -8.05
N LYS A 27 -1.51 -5.85 -7.69
CA LYS A 27 -1.81 -5.16 -6.42
C LYS A 27 -1.55 -6.07 -5.22
N GLU A 28 -2.07 -7.30 -5.25
CA GLU A 28 -1.84 -8.31 -4.23
C GLU A 28 -0.35 -8.65 -4.12
N VAL A 29 0.34 -8.80 -5.25
CA VAL A 29 1.80 -9.03 -5.27
C VAL A 29 2.55 -7.88 -4.58
N ALA A 30 2.25 -6.63 -4.93
CA ALA A 30 2.90 -5.47 -4.34
C ALA A 30 2.66 -5.39 -2.83
N ILE A 31 1.44 -5.70 -2.38
CA ILE A 31 1.09 -5.72 -0.96
C ILE A 31 1.92 -6.77 -0.22
N LEU A 32 1.90 -8.01 -0.70
CA LEU A 32 2.60 -9.12 -0.03
C LEU A 32 4.13 -8.97 -0.08
N ALA A 33 4.68 -8.30 -1.10
CA ALA A 33 6.11 -8.07 -1.23
C ALA A 33 6.64 -6.90 -0.39
N HIS A 34 5.80 -5.92 -0.06
CA HIS A 34 6.21 -4.69 0.63
C HIS A 34 5.68 -4.56 2.05
N ALA A 35 4.71 -5.40 2.45
CA ALA A 35 4.22 -5.39 3.82
C ALA A 35 5.25 -5.96 4.79
N VAL A 36 5.32 -5.38 5.98
CA VAL A 36 5.86 -6.08 7.14
C VAL A 36 4.79 -7.04 7.65
N LEU A 37 5.15 -8.31 7.81
CA LEU A 37 4.27 -9.40 8.18
C LEU A 37 4.29 -9.63 9.70
N GLU A 38 3.11 -9.80 10.29
CA GLU A 38 2.95 -10.26 11.67
C GLU A 38 1.80 -11.27 11.72
N VAL A 39 2.01 -12.39 12.41
CA VAL A 39 0.98 -13.42 12.59
C VAL A 39 0.75 -13.60 14.08
N VAL A 40 -0.51 -13.46 14.49
CA VAL A 40 -0.92 -13.55 15.89
C VAL A 40 -2.01 -14.59 16.01
N GLN A 41 -1.90 -15.48 17.00
CA GLN A 41 -3.02 -16.33 17.39
C GLN A 41 -4.08 -15.45 18.06
N THR A 42 -5.22 -15.27 17.40
CA THR A 42 -6.28 -14.36 17.84
C THR A 42 -7.44 -15.09 18.48
N ASN A 43 -7.62 -16.38 18.16
CA ASN A 43 -8.74 -17.15 18.67
C ASN A 43 -8.35 -18.63 18.85
N PHE A 44 -9.15 -19.34 19.65
CA PHE A 44 -9.00 -20.77 19.91
C PHE A 44 -10.39 -21.38 20.13
N ASP A 45 -10.74 -22.39 19.33
CA ASP A 45 -11.85 -23.27 19.65
C ASP A 45 -11.33 -24.53 20.35
N ASN A 46 -12.12 -25.08 21.28
CA ASN A 46 -11.79 -26.32 21.97
C ASN A 46 -12.67 -27.49 21.48
N TRP A 47 -13.09 -27.45 20.22
CA TRP A 47 -13.93 -28.50 19.64
C TRP A 47 -13.05 -29.47 18.83
N ASN A 48 -13.37 -30.77 18.85
CA ASN A 48 -12.70 -31.80 18.03
C ASN A 48 -11.15 -31.83 18.06
N GLY A 49 -10.55 -31.61 19.24
CA GLY A 49 -9.08 -31.57 19.38
C GLY A 49 -8.48 -30.17 19.31
N GLY A 50 -9.33 -29.16 19.15
CA GLY A 50 -9.03 -27.74 19.26
C GLY A 50 -8.43 -27.15 18.00
N THR A 51 -8.95 -25.99 17.58
CA THR A 51 -8.48 -25.23 16.42
C THR A 51 -7.89 -23.91 16.87
N TYR A 52 -6.68 -23.63 16.41
CA TYR A 52 -5.95 -22.40 16.64
C TYR A 52 -6.15 -21.48 15.44
N PHE A 53 -6.73 -20.31 15.70
CA PHE A 53 -7.03 -19.32 14.67
C PHE A 53 -6.03 -18.19 14.73
N TYR A 54 -5.51 -17.84 13.55
CA TYR A 54 -4.48 -16.83 13.39
C TYR A 54 -4.96 -15.70 12.50
N THR A 55 -4.60 -14.48 12.85
CA THR A 55 -4.76 -13.31 12.01
C THR A 55 -3.42 -12.92 11.40
N LEU A 56 -3.40 -12.76 10.08
CA LEU A 56 -2.25 -12.22 9.34
C LEU A 56 -2.39 -10.70 9.22
N TYR A 57 -1.48 -9.98 9.85
CA TYR A 57 -1.36 -8.53 9.73
C TYR A 57 -0.30 -8.17 8.68
N LEU A 58 -0.68 -7.28 7.77
CA LEU A 58 0.17 -6.76 6.70
C LEU A 58 0.31 -5.25 6.87
N TYR A 59 1.46 -4.79 7.35
CA TYR A 59 1.74 -3.37 7.55
C TYR A 59 2.41 -2.76 6.33
N LEU A 60 1.68 -1.92 5.60
CA LEU A 60 2.16 -1.32 4.35
C LEU A 60 2.77 0.06 4.54
N PRO A 61 3.83 0.39 3.77
CA PRO A 61 4.26 1.77 3.59
C PRO A 61 3.09 2.70 3.22
N LEU A 62 3.04 3.89 3.83
CA LEU A 62 1.90 4.82 3.71
C LEU A 62 1.56 5.18 2.25
N ASN A 63 2.58 5.32 1.40
CA ASN A 63 2.41 5.61 -0.02
C ASN A 63 1.71 4.49 -0.79
N LEU A 64 1.90 3.22 -0.39
CA LEU A 64 1.17 2.08 -0.97
C LEU A 64 -0.22 1.95 -0.36
N TYR A 65 -0.35 2.14 0.96
CA TYR A 65 -1.63 2.05 1.64
C TYR A 65 -2.69 3.01 1.07
N VAL A 66 -2.31 4.26 0.79
CA VAL A 66 -3.22 5.26 0.20
C VAL A 66 -3.77 4.83 -1.16
N GLN A 67 -2.99 4.07 -1.95
CA GLN A 67 -3.42 3.62 -3.28
C GLN A 67 -4.47 2.51 -3.24
N ILE A 68 -4.61 1.80 -2.11
CA ILE A 68 -5.48 0.62 -1.99
C ILE A 68 -6.64 0.81 -1.02
N VAL A 69 -6.71 1.94 -0.30
CA VAL A 69 -7.63 2.13 0.84
C VAL A 69 -9.10 1.91 0.46
N GLU A 70 -9.50 2.35 -0.74
CA GLU A 70 -10.89 2.23 -1.22
C GLU A 70 -11.30 0.78 -1.54
N GLU A 71 -10.33 -0.08 -1.86
CA GLU A 71 -10.56 -1.48 -2.24
C GLU A 71 -9.95 -2.46 -1.23
N LYS A 72 -9.51 -1.96 -0.07
CA LYS A 72 -8.74 -2.69 0.93
C LYS A 72 -9.41 -3.97 1.37
N GLU A 73 -10.71 -3.91 1.69
CA GLU A 73 -11.51 -5.06 2.14
C GLU A 73 -11.59 -6.14 1.06
N LYS A 74 -11.75 -5.74 -0.20
CA LYS A 74 -11.76 -6.67 -1.33
C LYS A 74 -10.41 -7.37 -1.47
N ILE A 75 -9.30 -6.64 -1.33
CA ILE A 75 -7.97 -7.22 -1.43
C ILE A 75 -7.68 -8.15 -0.23
N GLN A 76 -8.01 -7.74 0.99
CA GLN A 76 -7.89 -8.58 2.19
C GLN A 76 -8.61 -9.92 2.00
N LYS A 77 -9.86 -9.87 1.52
CA LYS A 77 -10.65 -11.07 1.21
C LYS A 77 -9.99 -11.96 0.16
N ARG A 78 -9.48 -11.38 -0.94
CA ARG A 78 -8.79 -12.14 -1.99
C ARG A 78 -7.53 -12.84 -1.46
N ILE A 79 -6.73 -12.14 -0.65
CA ILE A 79 -5.52 -12.71 -0.05
C ILE A 79 -5.89 -13.85 0.90
N TYR A 80 -6.90 -13.65 1.75
CA TYR A 80 -7.44 -14.68 2.65
C TYR A 80 -7.89 -15.92 1.87
N GLU A 81 -8.74 -15.75 0.85
CA GLU A 81 -9.22 -16.87 0.03
C GLU A 81 -8.08 -17.63 -0.65
N LYS A 82 -7.04 -16.91 -1.11
CA LYS A 82 -5.86 -17.53 -1.70
C LYS A 82 -5.06 -18.32 -0.67
N LEU A 83 -4.80 -17.76 0.52
CA LEU A 83 -4.15 -18.46 1.63
C LEU A 83 -4.91 -19.72 2.02
N PHE A 84 -6.23 -19.62 2.15
CA PHE A 84 -7.10 -20.75 2.47
C PHE A 84 -7.01 -21.84 1.39
N SER A 85 -7.00 -21.46 0.11
CA SER A 85 -6.91 -22.41 -1.01
C SER A 85 -5.58 -23.17 -1.11
N VAL A 86 -4.47 -22.56 -0.67
CA VAL A 86 -3.16 -23.23 -0.61
C VAL A 86 -3.15 -24.32 0.46
N GLY A 87 -3.97 -24.15 1.49
CA GLY A 87 -4.03 -25.06 2.62
C GLY A 87 -2.81 -24.95 3.52
N VAL A 88 -2.93 -25.52 4.70
CA VAL A 88 -1.88 -25.52 5.74
C VAL A 88 -1.55 -26.96 6.08
N PRO A 89 -0.27 -27.31 6.30
CA PRO A 89 0.13 -28.67 6.65
C PRO A 89 -0.22 -29.02 8.11
N TYR A 90 -0.73 -28.07 8.90
CA TYR A 90 -1.06 -28.24 10.30
C TYR A 90 -2.58 -28.34 10.47
N ASN A 91 -3.07 -29.56 10.75
CA ASN A 91 -4.51 -29.89 10.73
C ASN A 91 -5.41 -29.05 11.66
N ASN A 92 -4.82 -28.44 12.71
CA ASN A 92 -5.55 -27.70 13.74
C ASN A 92 -5.25 -26.20 13.72
N HIS A 93 -4.54 -25.70 12.70
CA HIS A 93 -4.21 -24.29 12.59
C HIS A 93 -4.89 -23.74 11.35
N CYS A 94 -5.38 -22.52 11.38
CA CYS A 94 -5.85 -21.85 10.18
C CYS A 94 -5.72 -20.32 10.32
N PHE A 95 -5.62 -19.65 9.17
CA PHE A 95 -5.88 -18.22 9.14
C PHE A 95 -7.39 -18.00 9.26
N GLU A 96 -7.80 -17.12 10.16
CA GLU A 96 -9.18 -16.64 10.27
C GLU A 96 -9.37 -15.35 9.50
N GLU A 97 -8.36 -14.47 9.51
CA GLU A 97 -8.45 -13.15 8.90
C GLU A 97 -7.11 -12.67 8.33
N VAL A 98 -7.20 -11.82 7.31
CA VAL A 98 -6.09 -11.02 6.78
C VAL A 98 -6.44 -9.55 6.92
N LEU A 99 -5.61 -8.79 7.62
CA LEU A 99 -5.81 -7.38 7.90
C LEU A 99 -4.66 -6.54 7.34
N ILE A 100 -5.01 -5.52 6.55
CA ILE A 100 -4.04 -4.56 6.01
C ILE A 100 -4.14 -3.25 6.79
N TYR A 101 -2.99 -2.78 7.29
CA TYR A 101 -2.84 -1.52 8.01
C TYR A 101 -1.70 -0.68 7.45
N PRO A 102 -1.74 0.65 7.60
CA PRO A 102 -0.56 1.46 7.33
C PRO A 102 0.49 1.19 8.41
N GLN A 103 1.76 1.11 8.00
CA GLN A 103 2.89 1.08 8.92
C GLN A 103 2.95 2.42 9.66
N ALA A 104 3.04 2.35 10.99
CA ALA A 104 3.17 3.55 11.82
C ALA A 104 4.47 4.30 11.52
N SER A 105 4.38 5.63 11.44
CA SER A 105 5.56 6.48 11.31
C SER A 105 6.20 6.70 12.68
N ASN A 106 7.49 6.39 12.79
CA ASN A 106 8.30 6.67 13.99
C ASN A 106 9.08 7.98 13.86
N ASP A 107 8.65 8.91 13.00
CA ASP A 107 9.31 10.20 12.80
C ASP A 107 9.12 11.11 14.04
N PRO A 108 10.18 11.38 14.84
CA PRO A 108 10.04 12.18 16.05
C PRO A 108 9.61 13.64 15.76
N ASN A 109 9.86 14.13 14.54
CA ASN A 109 9.60 15.51 14.13
C ASN A 109 8.30 15.65 13.31
N TRP A 110 7.41 14.64 13.32
CA TRP A 110 6.21 14.62 12.47
C TRP A 110 5.30 15.83 12.68
N ARG A 111 5.21 16.35 13.92
CA ARG A 111 4.37 17.53 14.24
C ARG A 111 4.87 18.79 13.57
N ASP A 112 6.18 19.00 13.56
CA ASP A 112 6.79 20.18 12.95
C ASP A 112 6.74 20.10 11.42
N LYS A 113 6.94 18.90 10.85
CA LYS A 113 6.76 18.67 9.41
C LYS A 113 5.30 18.89 8.97
N ALA A 114 4.32 18.43 9.74
CA ALA A 114 2.92 18.66 9.46
C ALA A 114 2.55 20.15 9.52
N LYS A 115 3.03 20.88 10.54
CA LYS A 115 2.86 22.34 10.64
C LYS A 115 3.53 23.07 9.46
N ALA A 116 4.74 22.67 9.08
CA ALA A 116 5.46 23.24 7.94
C ALA A 116 4.65 23.06 6.65
N TRP A 117 4.15 21.84 6.39
CA TRP A 117 3.29 21.54 5.24
C TRP A 117 2.02 22.40 5.21
N LEU A 118 1.31 22.51 6.34
CA LEU A 118 0.10 23.35 6.46
C LEU A 118 0.39 24.84 6.22
N SER A 119 1.54 25.33 6.70
CA SER A 119 1.95 26.73 6.53
C SER A 119 2.54 27.04 5.15
N GLY A 120 2.69 26.04 4.26
CA GLY A 120 3.37 26.17 2.98
C GLY A 120 4.88 26.43 3.07
N LYS A 121 5.46 26.48 4.28
CA LYS A 121 6.91 26.58 4.48
C LYS A 121 7.55 25.27 4.02
N ASN A 122 8.43 25.35 3.03
CA ASN A 122 9.04 24.26 2.25
C ASN A 122 8.28 23.76 1.01
N ILE A 123 7.17 24.40 0.61
CA ILE A 123 6.69 24.31 -0.79
C ILE A 123 7.51 25.32 -1.60
N THR A 124 8.80 25.07 -1.77
CA THR A 124 9.59 25.85 -2.71
C THR A 124 9.32 25.31 -4.11
N ASN A 125 8.91 26.17 -5.03
CA ASN A 125 8.88 25.88 -6.47
C ASN A 125 10.26 25.56 -7.07
N GLN A 126 11.29 25.29 -6.25
CA GLN A 126 12.67 25.01 -6.65
C GLN A 126 12.86 23.69 -7.42
N GLY A 127 11.79 22.91 -7.64
CA GLY A 127 11.75 21.81 -8.62
C GLY A 127 10.87 22.07 -9.86
N ARG A 128 10.12 23.17 -9.88
CA ARG A 128 9.36 23.69 -11.04
C ARG A 128 10.08 24.83 -11.75
N VAL A 129 11.37 24.99 -11.49
CA VAL A 129 12.28 25.77 -12.33
C VAL A 129 13.02 24.80 -13.22
N ARG A 130 12.38 24.39 -14.32
CA ARG A 130 13.16 24.14 -15.54
C ARG A 130 13.26 25.47 -16.25
N SER A 131 14.49 25.97 -16.23
CA SER A 131 15.12 26.82 -17.24
C SER A 131 14.34 26.92 -18.56
N ASP A 132 14.17 28.17 -18.99
CA ASP A 132 14.00 28.56 -20.39
C ASP A 132 12.70 28.13 -21.07
N ASN A 133 11.55 28.55 -20.54
CA ASN A 133 10.36 28.69 -21.39
C ASN A 133 10.40 30.08 -22.05
N ILE A 134 11.31 30.24 -23.02
CA ILE A 134 11.12 31.23 -24.10
C ILE A 134 9.71 31.01 -24.63
N ALA A 135 8.89 32.07 -24.62
CA ALA A 135 7.53 32.04 -25.13
C ALA A 135 7.50 31.33 -26.50
N SER A 136 6.95 30.13 -26.55
CA SER A 136 6.96 29.29 -27.77
C SER A 136 5.86 29.69 -28.75
N ARG A 137 5.09 30.75 -28.45
CA ARG A 137 3.99 31.23 -29.28
C ARG A 137 4.04 32.75 -29.42
N ASN A 138 4.25 33.19 -30.66
CA ASN A 138 4.11 34.56 -31.11
C ASN A 138 2.80 34.65 -31.91
N CYS A 139 1.97 35.64 -31.59
CA CYS A 139 0.81 36.02 -32.38
C CYS A 139 0.83 37.55 -32.48
N ASP A 140 0.83 38.07 -33.71
CA ASP A 140 0.86 39.50 -34.02
C ASP A 140 1.98 40.31 -33.31
N GLY A 141 3.15 39.71 -33.12
CA GLY A 141 4.32 40.35 -32.52
C GLY A 141 4.33 40.37 -30.98
N LEU A 142 3.30 39.80 -30.34
CA LEU A 142 3.20 39.65 -28.90
C LEU A 142 3.58 38.23 -28.46
N LEU A 143 4.30 38.14 -27.33
CA LEU A 143 4.81 36.89 -26.79
C LEU A 143 3.89 36.37 -25.69
N PHE A 144 3.43 35.12 -25.83
CA PHE A 144 2.48 34.51 -24.90
C PHE A 144 3.02 33.22 -24.28
N ARG A 145 2.60 32.94 -23.05
CA ARG A 145 3.07 31.78 -22.28
C ARG A 145 2.16 30.56 -22.43
N SER A 146 0.93 30.74 -22.96
CA SER A 146 0.00 29.62 -23.23
C SER A 146 -1.12 29.96 -24.23
N GLN A 147 -1.76 28.95 -24.84
CA GLN A 147 -2.93 29.15 -25.74
C GLN A 147 -4.16 29.74 -25.03
N PRO A 148 -4.50 29.37 -23.77
CA PRO A 148 -5.58 30.03 -23.05
C PRO A 148 -5.38 31.54 -22.87
N GLU A 149 -4.13 31.99 -22.75
CA GLU A 149 -3.75 33.41 -22.61
C GLU A 149 -4.00 34.19 -23.92
N ILE A 150 -3.71 33.56 -25.07
CA ILE A 150 -4.01 34.11 -26.41
C ILE A 150 -5.51 34.29 -26.59
N ASN A 151 -6.29 33.26 -26.23
CA ASN A 151 -7.74 33.27 -26.37
C ASN A 151 -8.44 34.29 -25.45
N PHE A 152 -7.77 34.73 -24.37
CA PHE A 152 -8.31 35.70 -23.42
C PHE A 152 -8.11 37.16 -23.86
N ILE A 153 -7.17 37.44 -24.76
CA ILE A 153 -6.77 38.80 -25.18
C ILE A 153 -7.27 39.14 -26.60
N LEU A 154 -7.54 38.13 -27.43
CA LEU A 154 -7.98 38.29 -28.83
C LEU A 154 -9.49 38.13 -29.07
N LEU A 155 -10.30 38.12 -28.00
CA LEU A 155 -11.76 38.26 -28.07
C LEU A 155 -12.15 39.68 -27.61
#